data_AF-A0A2N5HAH5-F1
#
_entry.id   AF-A0A2N5HAH5-F1
#
_cell.length_a   1.000
_cell.length_b   1.000
_cell.length_c   1.000
_cell.angle_alpha   90.00
_cell.angle_beta   90.00
_cell.angle_gamma   90.00
#
_symmetry.space_group_name_H-M   'P 1'
#
loop_
_entity.id
_entity.type
_entity.pdbx_description
1 polymer ?
#
loop_
_entity_poly.entity_id
_entity_poly.type
_entity_poly.pdbx_seq_one_letter_code
_entity_poly.pdbx_strand_id
1 'polypeptide(L)' 'MDINISEILGARYDNLMEAQVDKSPDEVVVTNDEESFYIVSKEVFNDDLISLGYKIVAADGE' A
#
# COMPACT_ATOMS: atom_id res chain seq x y z
N MET A 1 -11.07 9.12 17.10
CA MET A 1 -10.44 7.79 17.01
C MET A 1 -9.27 7.98 16.09
N ASP A 2 -8.06 7.94 16.63
CA ASP A 2 -6.84 7.99 15.84
C ASP A 2 -6.79 6.71 15.02
N ILE A 3 -6.93 6.85 13.71
CA ILE A 3 -6.79 5.72 12.79
C ILE A 3 -5.32 5.35 12.85
N ASN A 4 -5.01 4.19 13.44
CA ASN A 4 -3.64 3.68 13.42
C ASN A 4 -3.33 3.18 12.02
N ILE A 5 -2.84 4.08 11.18
CA ILE A 5 -2.41 3.77 9.81
C ILE A 5 -1.37 2.63 9.78
N SER A 6 -0.60 2.43 10.85
CA SER A 6 0.36 1.32 10.96
C SER A 6 -0.29 -0.05 11.13
N GLU A 7 -1.58 -0.12 11.50
CA GLU A 7 -2.35 -1.37 11.54
C GLU A 7 -2.99 -1.68 10.17
N ILE A 8 -3.09 -0.66 9.31
CA ILE A 8 -3.70 -0.71 7.97
C ILE A 8 -2.61 -0.95 6.91
N LEU A 9 -1.50 -0.22 7.03
CA LEU A 9 -0.30 -0.35 6.21
C LEU A 9 0.39 -1.65 6.61
N GLY A 10 0.54 -2.58 5.66
CA GLY A 10 1.26 -3.82 5.89
C GLY A 10 2.77 -3.62 5.83
N ALA A 11 3.46 -4.61 5.26
CA ALA A 11 4.91 -4.59 5.18
C ALA A 11 5.41 -3.36 4.39
N ARG A 12 6.36 -2.64 5.00
CA ARG A 12 7.09 -1.55 4.36
C ARG A 12 8.23 -2.12 3.52
N TYR A 13 8.37 -1.58 2.33
CA TYR A 13 9.41 -1.85 1.36
C TYR A 13 10.06 -0.54 0.92
N ASP A 14 11.37 -0.56 0.75
CA ASP A 14 12.13 0.57 0.20
C ASP A 14 12.22 0.49 -1.34
N ASN A 15 11.82 -0.64 -1.93
CA ASN A 15 11.79 -0.85 -3.38
C ASN A 15 10.41 -1.34 -3.86
N LEU A 16 9.86 -0.68 -4.89
CA LEU A 16 8.62 -1.10 -5.54
C LEU A 16 8.71 -2.54 -6.08
N MET A 17 9.86 -2.91 -6.64
CA MET A 17 10.06 -4.21 -7.25
C MET A 17 10.01 -5.35 -6.21
N GLU A 18 10.55 -5.12 -5.01
CA GLU A 18 10.44 -6.09 -3.92
C GLU A 18 8.99 -6.20 -3.44
N ALA A 19 8.31 -5.07 -3.26
CA ALA A 19 6.90 -5.05 -2.88
C ALA A 19 6.00 -5.74 -3.92
N GLN A 20 6.30 -5.60 -5.21
CA GLN A 20 5.57 -6.25 -6.30
C GLN A 20 5.77 -7.77 -6.36
N VAL A 21 6.93 -8.26 -5.94
CA VAL A 21 7.23 -9.69 -5.90
C VAL A 21 6.57 -10.34 -4.68
N ASP A 22 6.50 -9.63 -3.57
CA ASP A 22 5.95 -10.15 -2.31
C ASP A 22 4.42 -10.03 -2.20
N LYS A 23 3.81 -9.04 -2.87
CA LYS A 23 2.35 -8.83 -2.81
C LYS A 23 1.57 -10.03 -3.33
N SER A 24 0.43 -10.29 -2.71
CA SER A 24 -0.58 -11.23 -3.22
C SER A 24 -1.46 -10.59 -4.30
N PRO A 25 -2.17 -11.39 -5.12
CA PRO A 25 -3.14 -10.88 -6.10
C PRO A 25 -4.32 -10.11 -5.50
N ASP A 26 -4.62 -10.31 -4.21
CA ASP A 26 -5.63 -9.56 -3.46
C ASP A 26 -5.05 -8.31 -2.75
N GLU A 27 -3.75 -8.06 -2.93
CA GLU A 27 -3.03 -6.93 -2.33
C GLU A 27 -2.56 -5.94 -3.40
N VAL A 28 -2.41 -4.70 -2.96
CA VAL A 28 -1.95 -3.58 -3.77
C VAL A 28 -0.77 -2.91 -3.08
N VAL A 29 0.17 -2.43 -3.90
CA VAL A 29 1.29 -1.63 -3.38
C VAL A 29 0.90 -0.17 -3.42
N VAL A 30 0.98 0.49 -2.27
CA VAL A 30 0.69 1.90 -2.11
C VAL A 30 1.93 2.67 -1.69
N THR A 31 1.99 3.94 -2.08
CA THR A 31 3.04 4.86 -1.65
C THR A 31 2.46 6.25 -1.43
N ASN A 32 2.99 6.99 -0.45
CA ASN A 32 2.63 8.40 -0.21
C ASN A 32 3.78 9.37 -0.55
N ASP A 33 4.99 8.86 -0.74
CA ASP A 33 6.21 9.67 -0.84
C ASP A 33 7.17 9.17 -1.93
N GLU A 34 6.81 8.10 -2.66
CA GLU A 34 7.63 7.45 -3.70
C GLU A 34 8.97 6.84 -3.21
N GLU A 35 9.35 7.10 -1.96
CA GLU A 35 10.50 6.47 -1.29
C GLU A 35 10.12 5.23 -0.48
N SER A 36 8.88 5.15 0.00
CA SER A 36 8.39 4.03 0.81
C SER A 36 7.15 3.40 0.17
N PHE A 37 7.19 2.08 0.03
CA PHE A 37 6.13 1.26 -0.55
C PHE A 37 5.52 0.38 0.53
N TYR A 38 4.22 0.23 0.52
CA TYR A 38 3.51 -0.57 1.52
C TYR A 38 2.57 -1.53 0.80
N ILE A 39 2.57 -2.78 1.22
CA ILE A 39 1.61 -3.77 0.74
C ILE A 39 0.38 -3.67 1.63
N VAL A 40 -0.79 -3.44 1.04
CA VAL A 40 -2.07 -3.42 1.74
C VAL A 40 -3.09 -4.23 0.96
N SER A 41 -4.01 -4.88 1.66
CA SER A 41 -5.14 -5.54 1.00
C SER A 41 -6.01 -4.49 0.31
N LYS A 42 -6.47 -4.76 -0.91
CA LYS A 42 -7.35 -3.84 -1.67
C LYS A 42 -8.65 -3.51 -0.92
N GLU A 43 -9.09 -4.42 -0.05
CA GLU A 43 -10.24 -4.30 0.83
C GLU A 43 -9.99 -3.38 2.05
N VAL A 44 -8.73 -3.21 2.43
CA VAL A 44 -8.28 -2.34 3.52
C VAL A 44 -7.91 -0.95 2.98
N PHE A 45 -7.55 -0.87 1.69
CA PHE A 45 -7.37 0.40 1.00
C PHE A 45 -8.69 1.16 0.89
N ASN A 46 -8.91 2.10 1.82
CA ASN A 46 -10.10 2.95 1.91
C ASN A 46 -9.78 4.42 1.64
N ASP A 47 -10.85 5.24 1.58
CA ASP A 47 -10.79 6.69 1.47
C ASP A 47 -9.84 7.36 2.49
N ASP A 48 -9.60 6.76 3.65
CA ASP A 48 -8.65 7.26 4.65
C ASP A 48 -7.20 7.28 4.11
N LEU A 49 -6.75 6.20 3.47
CA LEU A 49 -5.40 6.14 2.87
C LEU A 49 -5.27 7.12 1.70
N ILE A 50 -6.33 7.27 0.91
CA ILE A 50 -6.41 8.27 -0.15
C ILE A 50 -6.32 9.69 0.44
N SER A 51 -7.01 9.96 1.55
CA SER A 51 -6.99 11.25 2.25
C SER A 51 -5.61 11.58 2.83
N LEU A 52 -4.85 10.55 3.21
CA LEU A 52 -3.47 10.66 3.66
C LEU A 52 -2.45 10.83 2.51
N GLY A 53 -2.90 10.73 1.26
CA GLY A 53 -2.05 10.89 0.07
C GLY A 53 -1.41 9.60 -0.42
N TYR A 54 -1.83 8.43 0.07
CA TYR A 54 -1.38 7.15 -0.48
C TYR A 54 -2.04 6.89 -1.83
N LYS A 55 -1.22 6.56 -2.83
CA LYS A 55 -1.63 6.17 -4.18
C LYS A 55 -1.19 4.74 -4.46
N ILE A 56 -2.02 3.99 -5.17
CA ILE A 56 -1.67 2.66 -5.66
C ILE A 56 -0.68 2.83 -6.81
N VAL A 57 0.49 2.20 -6.69
CA VAL A 57 1.54 2.19 -7.72
C VAL A 57 1.73 0.81 -8.36
N ALA A 58 1.19 -0.24 -7.75
CA ALA A 58 1.10 -1.56 -8.37
C ALA A 58 -0.16 -2.32 -7.94
N ALA A 59 -1.18 -2.31 -8.80
CA ALA A 59 -2.27 -3.28 -8.76
C ALA A 59 -1.91 -4.50 -9.62
N ASP A 60 -2.36 -5.71 -9.28
CA ASP A 60 -2.13 -6.87 -10.15
C ASP A 60 -2.97 -6.72 -11.43
N GLY A 61 -2.31 -6.85 -12.59
CA GLY A 61 -2.95 -6.89 -13.90
C GLY A 61 -2.78 -5.65 -14.79
N GLU A 62 -1.55 -5.36 -15.23
CA GLU A 62 -1.23 -4.89 -16.61
C GLU A 62 0.17 -5.37 -17.03
#